data_AF-A0A1C5JPJ7-F1
#
_entry.id   AF-A0A1C5JPJ7-F1
#
_cell.length_a   1.000
_cell.length_b   1.000
_cell.length_c   1.000
_cell.angle_alpha   90.00
_cell.angle_beta   90.00
_cell.angle_gamma   90.00
#
_symmetry.space_group_name_H-M   'P 1'
#
loop_
_entity.id
_entity.type
_entity.pdbx_description
1 polymer ?
#
loop_
_entity_poly.entity_id
_entity_poly.type
_entity_poly.pdbx_seq_one_letter_code
_entity_poly.pdbx_strand_id
1 'polypeptide(L)'
;MVVSRLRGALGAGVTHTDPELSPARTGKTRQPWPELAPAHALDSGVPLAVVLHQGVRTALHRSLAHGFSLPVRAALAGDGPLPVCWYGQQDASWIAYYDVLRRLGLAGYRPDDADHLDTWADLARSCGWWWPGEDVCVVVERPREIRVEPVAGTAHDRIRLRPHGVRYRDGWQPRLTG
;
A
#
# COMPACT_ATOMS: atom_id res chain seq x y z
N MET A 1 -7.49 -16.08 -0.29
CA MET A 1 -8.88 -15.94 -0.81
C MET A 1 -9.65 -14.77 -0.19
N VAL A 2 -9.59 -14.56 1.13
CA VAL A 2 -10.39 -13.52 1.84
C VAL A 2 -10.10 -12.09 1.35
N VAL A 3 -8.82 -11.68 1.27
CA VAL A 3 -8.44 -10.33 0.78
C VAL A 3 -8.93 -10.08 -0.65
N SER A 4 -8.84 -11.08 -1.53
CA SER A 4 -9.30 -10.93 -2.92
C SER A 4 -10.81 -10.73 -3.01
N ARG A 5 -11.59 -11.40 -2.15
CA ARG A 5 -13.05 -11.21 -2.08
C ARG A 5 -13.39 -9.82 -1.55
N LEU A 6 -12.75 -9.39 -0.46
CA LEU A 6 -12.95 -8.05 0.10
C LEU A 6 -12.63 -6.96 -0.93
N ARG A 7 -11.47 -7.04 -1.61
CA ARG A 7 -11.10 -6.06 -2.63
C ARG A 7 -12.06 -6.04 -3.82
N GLY A 8 -12.62 -7.19 -4.18
CA GLY A 8 -13.68 -7.28 -5.18
C GLY A 8 -14.95 -6.55 -4.74
N ALA A 9 -15.40 -6.79 -3.51
CA ALA A 9 -16.58 -6.14 -2.92
C ALA A 9 -16.39 -4.62 -2.78
N LEU A 10 -15.24 -4.18 -2.28
CA LEU A 10 -14.88 -2.75 -2.19
C LEU A 10 -14.83 -2.10 -3.57
N GLY A 11 -14.26 -2.78 -4.57
CA GLY A 11 -14.24 -2.33 -5.96
C GLY A 11 -15.65 -2.14 -6.55
N ALA A 12 -16.59 -3.01 -6.22
CA ALA A 12 -17.98 -2.90 -6.66
C ALA A 12 -18.72 -1.70 -6.04
N GLY A 13 -18.27 -1.21 -4.88
CA GLY A 13 -18.84 -0.03 -4.21
C GLY A 13 -18.29 1.31 -4.70
N VAL A 14 -17.29 1.32 -5.59
CA VAL A 14 -16.68 2.55 -6.12
C VAL A 14 -17.60 3.19 -7.17
N THR A 15 -17.89 4.48 -7.01
CA THR A 15 -18.85 5.21 -7.86
C THR A 15 -18.24 5.73 -9.16
N HIS A 16 -16.94 5.60 -9.34
CA HIS A 16 -16.20 6.06 -10.51
C HIS A 16 -15.40 4.92 -11.15
N THR A 17 -15.21 4.98 -12.47
CA THR A 17 -14.31 4.07 -13.15
C THR A 17 -12.87 4.46 -12.84
N ASP A 18 -12.15 3.60 -12.13
CA ASP A 18 -10.70 3.70 -12.03
C ASP A 18 -10.06 2.95 -13.21
N PRO A 19 -9.47 3.69 -14.17
CA PRO A 19 -8.88 3.10 -15.36
C PRO A 19 -7.56 2.35 -15.02
N GLU A 20 -6.96 2.55 -13.85
CA GLU A 20 -5.82 1.77 -13.35
C GLU A 20 -6.25 0.44 -12.69
N LEU A 21 -7.52 0.32 -12.30
CA LEU A 21 -8.12 -0.91 -11.76
C LEU A 21 -8.87 -1.74 -12.79
N SER A 22 -9.27 -1.12 -13.90
CA SER A 22 -10.05 -1.75 -14.96
C SER A 22 -9.14 -2.38 -16.02
N PRO A 23 -9.19 -3.71 -16.26
CA PRO A 23 -8.35 -4.36 -17.28
C PRO A 23 -8.69 -3.94 -18.72
N ALA A 24 -9.75 -3.14 -18.93
CA ALA A 24 -10.18 -2.64 -20.24
C ALA A 24 -9.18 -1.69 -20.94
N ARG A 25 -8.02 -1.40 -20.35
CA ARG A 25 -6.95 -0.60 -20.97
C ARG A 25 -5.90 -1.41 -21.74
N THR A 26 -6.14 -2.68 -22.02
CA THR A 26 -5.27 -3.46 -22.92
C THR A 26 -5.55 -3.15 -24.39
N GLY A 27 -5.25 -1.92 -24.83
CA GLY A 27 -5.29 -1.49 -26.23
C GLY A 27 -3.91 -0.99 -26.67
N LYS A 28 -3.48 -1.37 -27.87
CA LYS A 28 -2.11 -1.22 -28.43
C LYS A 28 -1.53 0.22 -28.53
N THR A 29 -2.21 1.27 -28.08
CA THR A 29 -1.88 2.67 -28.45
C THR A 29 -2.28 3.75 -27.44
N ARG A 30 -1.94 3.67 -26.14
CA ARG A 30 -2.03 4.88 -25.29
C ARG A 30 -1.00 4.91 -24.15
N GLN A 31 -0.21 5.99 -24.14
CA GLN A 31 0.80 6.27 -23.12
C GLN A 31 0.18 6.31 -21.71
N PRO A 32 0.93 5.93 -20.66
CA PRO A 32 0.48 6.06 -19.28
C PRO A 32 0.11 7.51 -18.96
N TRP A 33 -0.84 7.72 -18.05
CA TRP A 33 -1.12 9.06 -17.54
C TRP A 33 0.14 9.64 -16.88
N PRO A 34 0.42 10.94 -17.07
CA PRO A 34 1.61 11.55 -16.49
C PRO A 34 1.50 11.56 -14.96
N GLU A 35 2.60 11.24 -14.26
CA GLU A 35 2.71 11.40 -12.82
C GLU A 35 3.09 12.87 -12.52
N LEU A 36 2.09 13.68 -12.17
CA LEU A 36 2.24 15.10 -11.85
C LEU A 36 1.78 15.39 -10.41
N ALA A 37 2.14 16.56 -9.89
CA ALA A 37 1.55 17.06 -8.66
C ALA A 37 0.01 17.10 -8.80
N PRO A 38 -0.77 16.76 -7.75
CA PRO A 38 -2.22 16.56 -7.87
C PRO A 38 -2.98 17.71 -8.55
N ALA A 39 -2.67 18.97 -8.19
CA ALA A 39 -3.29 20.14 -8.81
C ALA A 39 -2.99 20.21 -10.32
N HIS A 40 -1.70 20.13 -10.70
CA HIS A 40 -1.30 20.17 -12.11
C HIS A 40 -1.84 18.99 -12.93
N ALA A 41 -1.99 17.81 -12.32
CA ALA A 41 -2.60 16.65 -12.97
C ALA A 41 -4.06 16.95 -13.35
N LEU A 42 -4.84 17.48 -12.40
CA LEU A 42 -6.24 17.85 -12.63
C LEU A 42 -6.35 18.97 -13.68
N ASP A 43 -5.51 20.01 -13.59
CA ASP A 43 -5.47 21.10 -14.57
C ASP A 43 -5.12 20.61 -15.98
N SER A 44 -4.33 19.54 -16.08
CA SER A 44 -3.96 18.90 -17.35
C SER A 44 -5.00 17.89 -17.86
N GLY A 45 -6.15 17.77 -17.18
CA GLY A 45 -7.23 16.86 -17.57
C GLY A 45 -7.04 15.40 -17.15
N VAL A 46 -6.11 15.11 -16.23
CA VAL A 46 -5.98 13.77 -15.65
C VAL A 46 -7.21 13.48 -14.78
N PRO A 47 -7.91 12.35 -14.96
CA PRO A 47 -9.09 12.03 -14.16
C PRO A 47 -8.78 11.93 -12.66
N LEU A 48 -9.67 12.43 -11.80
CA LEU A 48 -9.51 12.36 -10.33
C LEU A 48 -9.20 10.94 -9.83
N ALA A 49 -9.87 9.94 -10.38
CA ALA A 49 -9.63 8.53 -10.09
C ALA A 49 -8.16 8.12 -10.26
N VAL A 50 -7.53 8.59 -11.35
CA VAL A 50 -6.13 8.32 -11.67
C VAL A 50 -5.22 9.06 -10.68
N VAL A 51 -5.52 10.33 -10.39
CA VAL A 51 -4.74 11.12 -9.43
C VAL A 51 -4.78 10.46 -8.04
N LEU A 52 -5.94 9.99 -7.59
CA LEU A 52 -6.09 9.28 -6.32
C LEU A 52 -5.37 7.92 -6.35
N HIS A 53 -5.46 7.17 -7.44
CA HIS A 53 -4.74 5.90 -7.57
C HIS A 53 -3.23 6.11 -7.52
N GLN A 54 -2.70 7.04 -8.32
CA GLN A 54 -1.28 7.36 -8.37
C GLN A 54 -0.78 7.88 -7.03
N GLY A 55 -1.48 8.87 -6.46
CA GLY A 55 -1.06 9.57 -5.25
C GLY A 55 -1.28 8.82 -3.94
N VAL A 56 -2.28 7.93 -3.87
CA VAL A 56 -2.53 7.13 -2.66
C VAL A 56 -1.96 5.74 -2.85
N ARG A 57 -2.49 4.96 -3.79
CA ARG A 57 -2.15 3.54 -3.89
C ARG A 57 -0.74 3.33 -4.40
N THR A 58 -0.40 3.89 -5.55
CA THR A 58 0.89 3.65 -6.21
C THR A 58 2.04 4.27 -5.43
N ALA A 59 1.90 5.53 -5.01
CA ALA A 59 2.92 6.21 -4.22
C ALA A 59 3.18 5.49 -2.88
N LEU A 60 2.12 5.17 -2.12
CA LEU A 60 2.25 4.45 -0.86
C LEU A 60 2.80 3.04 -1.06
N HIS A 61 2.33 2.31 -2.09
CA HIS A 61 2.89 0.99 -2.42
C HIS A 61 4.37 1.07 -2.75
N ARG A 62 4.81 2.02 -3.57
CA ARG A 62 6.24 2.19 -3.91
C ARG A 62 7.07 2.56 -2.69
N SER A 63 6.57 3.43 -1.81
CA SER A 63 7.25 3.80 -0.58
C SER A 63 7.33 2.65 0.42
N LEU A 64 6.28 1.84 0.54
CA LEU A 64 6.29 0.65 1.41
C LEU A 64 7.14 -0.46 0.81
N ALA A 65 6.97 -0.81 -0.46
CA ALA A 65 7.69 -1.88 -1.13
C ALA A 65 9.20 -1.60 -1.17
N HIS A 66 9.61 -0.48 -1.75
CA HIS A 66 11.03 -0.14 -1.87
C HIS A 66 11.63 0.40 -0.57
N GLY A 67 10.84 1.13 0.22
CA GLY A 67 11.30 1.72 1.47
C GLY A 67 11.15 0.83 2.70
N PHE A 68 10.56 -0.37 2.60
CA PHE A 68 10.42 -1.20 3.79
C PHE A 68 10.33 -2.70 3.48
N SER A 69 9.38 -3.15 2.66
CA SER A 69 9.11 -4.58 2.46
C SER A 69 10.29 -5.30 1.82
N LEU A 70 10.81 -4.80 0.69
CA LEU A 70 11.90 -5.44 -0.03
C LEU A 70 13.21 -5.48 0.77
N PRO A 71 13.63 -4.38 1.44
CA PRO A 71 14.82 -4.42 2.28
C PRO A 71 14.70 -5.39 3.47
N VAL A 72 13.55 -5.42 4.17
CA VAL A 72 13.33 -6.37 5.27
C VAL A 72 13.29 -7.80 4.75
N ARG A 73 12.61 -8.04 3.62
CA ARG A 73 12.57 -9.34 2.95
C ARG A 73 13.97 -9.81 2.57
N ALA A 74 14.81 -8.95 2.00
CA ALA A 74 16.20 -9.29 1.66
C ALA A 74 17.00 -9.68 2.90
N ALA A 75 16.82 -8.97 4.02
CA ALA A 75 17.49 -9.28 5.28
C ALA A 75 17.03 -10.61 5.92
N LEU A 76 15.76 -11.00 5.74
CA LEU A 76 15.23 -12.27 6.28
C LEU A 76 15.48 -13.46 5.36
N ALA A 77 15.66 -13.25 4.06
CA ALA A 77 15.68 -14.35 3.10
C ALA A 77 16.87 -15.29 3.30
N GLY A 78 18.03 -14.80 3.73
CA GLY A 78 19.27 -15.59 3.69
C GLY A 78 19.39 -16.28 2.32
N ASP A 79 19.51 -17.61 2.33
CA ASP A 79 19.52 -18.45 1.11
C ASP A 79 18.19 -19.23 0.88
N GLY A 80 17.15 -19.00 1.67
CA GLY A 80 15.92 -19.81 1.69
C GLY A 80 14.66 -19.10 1.16
N PRO A 81 13.60 -19.87 0.83
CA PRO A 81 12.31 -19.29 0.47
C PRO A 81 11.65 -18.65 1.70
N LEU A 82 11.13 -17.43 1.52
CA LEU A 82 10.32 -16.77 2.55
C LEU A 82 8.82 -17.05 2.36
N PRO A 83 8.02 -17.05 3.45
CA PRO A 83 6.58 -17.13 3.35
C PRO A 83 6.02 -16.02 2.46
N VAL A 84 4.98 -16.37 1.69
CA VAL A 84 4.37 -15.49 0.67
C VAL A 84 3.50 -14.39 1.30
N CYS A 85 2.99 -14.59 2.52
CA CYS A 85 2.03 -13.67 3.14
C CYS A 85 2.71 -12.77 4.18
N TRP A 86 2.73 -11.47 3.86
CA TRP A 86 3.25 -10.39 4.69
C TRP A 86 2.15 -9.34 4.89
N TYR A 87 1.04 -9.75 5.51
CA TYR A 87 -0.09 -8.86 5.77
C TYR A 87 0.28 -7.80 6.80
N GLY A 88 -0.48 -6.70 6.90
CA GLY A 88 -0.27 -5.66 7.93
C GLY A 88 0.23 -4.35 7.32
N GLN A 89 1.30 -3.77 7.87
CA GLN A 89 1.77 -2.43 7.44
C GLN A 89 2.13 -2.36 5.94
N GLN A 90 2.51 -3.48 5.33
CA GLN A 90 2.85 -3.59 3.90
C GLN A 90 1.63 -3.40 2.98
N ASP A 91 0.44 -3.68 3.49
CA ASP A 91 -0.84 -3.62 2.77
C ASP A 91 -1.52 -2.26 2.85
N ALA A 92 -0.95 -1.31 3.58
CA ALA A 92 -1.55 -0.01 3.80
C ALA A 92 -1.87 0.73 2.49
N SER A 93 -1.19 0.42 1.38
CA SER A 93 -1.45 1.03 0.07
C SER A 93 -2.86 0.78 -0.48
N TRP A 94 -3.37 -0.45 -0.42
CA TRP A 94 -4.71 -0.75 -0.92
C TRP A 94 -5.77 -0.35 0.12
N ILE A 95 -5.46 -0.50 1.41
CA ILE A 95 -6.35 -0.10 2.51
C ILE A 95 -6.61 1.41 2.46
N ALA A 96 -5.54 2.21 2.40
CA ALA A 96 -5.64 3.67 2.35
C ALA A 96 -6.39 4.15 1.11
N TYR A 97 -6.21 3.48 -0.03
CA TYR A 97 -6.93 3.81 -1.25
C TYR A 97 -8.45 3.70 -1.05
N TYR A 98 -8.96 2.54 -0.61
CA TYR A 98 -10.41 2.38 -0.39
C TYR A 98 -10.94 3.23 0.76
N ASP A 99 -10.13 3.48 1.79
CA ASP A 99 -10.49 4.39 2.89
C ASP A 99 -10.64 5.85 2.40
N VAL A 100 -9.72 6.32 1.55
CA VAL A 100 -9.82 7.65 0.92
C VAL A 100 -11.06 7.74 0.03
N LEU A 101 -11.34 6.72 -0.79
CA LEU A 101 -12.54 6.73 -1.63
C LEU A 101 -13.82 6.86 -0.79
N ARG A 102 -13.92 6.11 0.31
CA ARG A 102 -15.03 6.20 1.27
C ARG A 102 -15.14 7.59 1.87
N ARG A 103 -14.04 8.16 2.37
CA ARG A 103 -14.01 9.49 3.01
C ARG A 103 -14.38 10.63 2.07
N LEU A 104 -14.09 10.49 0.79
CA LEU A 104 -14.43 11.47 -0.25
C LEU A 104 -15.85 11.26 -0.82
N GLY A 105 -16.62 10.28 -0.34
CA GLY A 105 -17.94 9.94 -0.89
C GLY A 105 -17.88 9.34 -2.29
N LEU A 106 -16.70 8.87 -2.72
CA LEU A 106 -16.46 8.23 -4.01
C LEU A 106 -16.65 6.71 -3.98
N ALA A 107 -17.03 6.17 -2.82
CA ALA A 107 -17.41 4.78 -2.66
C ALA A 107 -18.43 4.61 -1.52
N GLY A 108 -19.39 3.72 -1.73
CA GLY A 108 -20.34 3.26 -0.73
C GLY A 108 -20.16 1.76 -0.48
N TYR A 109 -19.75 1.39 0.71
CA TYR A 109 -19.54 -0.02 1.08
C TYR A 109 -20.72 -0.56 1.89
N ARG A 110 -21.00 -1.85 1.76
CA ARG A 110 -21.92 -2.54 2.67
C ARG A 110 -21.34 -2.49 4.10
N PRO A 111 -22.17 -2.48 5.15
CA PRO A 111 -21.69 -2.44 6.54
C PRO A 111 -20.60 -3.48 6.81
N ASP A 112 -20.82 -4.75 6.45
CA ASP A 112 -19.84 -5.83 6.65
C ASP A 112 -18.49 -5.58 5.93
N ASP A 113 -18.52 -5.02 4.72
CA ASP A 113 -17.31 -4.73 3.94
C ASP A 113 -16.55 -3.53 4.53
N ALA A 114 -17.27 -2.54 5.05
CA ALA A 114 -16.71 -1.38 5.74
C ALA A 114 -16.03 -1.79 7.06
N ASP A 115 -16.71 -2.59 7.88
CA ASP A 115 -16.17 -3.11 9.14
C ASP A 115 -14.93 -3.97 8.89
N HIS A 116 -14.94 -4.77 7.83
CA HIS A 116 -13.77 -5.56 7.44
C HIS A 116 -12.62 -4.67 6.96
N LEU A 117 -12.88 -3.62 6.17
CA LEU A 117 -11.86 -2.63 5.79
C LEU A 117 -11.26 -1.93 7.01
N ASP A 118 -12.08 -1.55 7.99
CA ASP A 118 -11.62 -0.92 9.23
C ASP A 118 -10.75 -1.89 10.05
N THR A 119 -11.12 -3.17 10.14
CA THR A 119 -10.29 -4.20 10.75
C THR A 119 -8.91 -4.32 10.08
N TRP A 120 -8.86 -4.29 8.75
CA TRP A 120 -7.59 -4.29 8.02
C TRP A 120 -6.76 -3.03 8.29
N ALA A 121 -7.42 -1.87 8.37
CA ALA A 121 -6.77 -0.62 8.69
C ALA A 121 -6.19 -0.61 10.11
N ASP A 122 -6.89 -1.20 11.08
CA ASP A 122 -6.41 -1.32 12.45
C ASP A 122 -5.24 -2.28 12.56
N LEU A 123 -5.29 -3.43 11.88
CA LEU A 123 -4.15 -4.36 11.80
C LEU A 123 -2.92 -3.71 11.18
N ALA A 124 -3.08 -2.97 10.08
CA ALA A 124 -1.99 -2.26 9.42
C ALA A 124 -1.37 -1.14 10.28
N ARG A 125 -2.14 -0.58 11.24
CA ARG A 125 -1.65 0.43 12.18
C ARG A 125 -1.04 -0.17 13.45
N SER A 126 -1.52 -1.33 13.89
CA SER A 126 -1.17 -1.90 15.20
C SER A 126 0.05 -2.82 15.18
N CYS A 127 0.33 -3.48 14.05
CA CYS A 127 1.42 -4.46 13.94
C CYS A 127 2.30 -4.22 12.71
N GLY A 128 3.45 -4.91 12.69
CA GLY A 128 4.36 -4.93 11.54
C GLY A 128 3.80 -5.79 10.41
N TRP A 129 4.45 -6.92 10.14
CA TRP A 129 3.85 -7.95 9.30
C TRP A 129 3.20 -9.03 10.15
N TRP A 130 2.17 -9.67 9.61
CA TRP A 130 1.53 -10.80 10.24
C TRP A 130 1.13 -11.86 9.22
N TRP A 131 0.94 -13.09 9.69
CA TRP A 131 0.56 -14.23 8.90
C TRP A 131 -0.47 -15.09 9.66
N PRO A 132 -1.70 -15.23 9.14
CA PRO A 132 -2.66 -16.19 9.65
C PRO A 132 -2.34 -17.59 9.10
N GLY A 133 -1.99 -18.52 9.99
CA GLY A 133 -2.19 -19.94 9.78
C GLY A 133 -3.57 -20.38 10.27
N GLU A 134 -3.91 -21.66 10.06
CA GLU A 134 -5.18 -22.23 10.50
C GLU A 134 -5.28 -22.27 12.04
N ASP A 135 -4.21 -22.70 12.70
CA ASP A 135 -4.15 -22.83 14.17
C ASP A 135 -3.26 -21.78 14.85
N VAL A 136 -2.34 -21.16 14.10
CA VAL A 136 -1.33 -20.24 14.64
C VAL A 136 -1.31 -18.96 13.82
N CYS A 137 -1.35 -17.82 14.50
CA CYS A 137 -1.13 -16.52 13.89
C CYS A 137 0.24 -15.99 14.31
N VAL A 138 1.10 -15.69 13.33
CA VAL A 138 2.37 -15.01 13.58
C VAL A 138 2.13 -13.52 13.45
N VAL A 139 2.44 -12.75 14.50
CA VAL A 139 2.32 -11.28 14.49
C VAL A 139 3.66 -10.70 14.90
N VAL A 140 4.21 -9.82 14.07
CA VAL A 140 5.42 -9.07 14.39
C VAL A 140 5.05 -7.72 14.96
N GLU A 141 5.75 -7.33 16.03
CA GLU A 141 5.54 -6.02 16.62
C GLU A 141 5.79 -4.90 15.59
N ARG A 142 5.13 -3.77 15.78
CA ARG A 142 5.40 -2.58 14.96
C ARG A 142 6.83 -2.09 15.26
N PRO A 143 7.61 -1.69 14.24
CA PRO A 143 8.89 -1.03 14.47
C PRO A 143 8.72 0.16 15.43
N ARG A 144 9.61 0.24 16.43
CA ARG A 144 9.69 1.37 17.36
C ARG A 144 9.99 2.67 16.64
N GLU A 145 10.78 2.60 15.58
CA GLU A 145 11.28 3.77 14.86
C GLU A 145 11.37 3.47 13.36
N ILE A 146 10.90 4.42 12.55
CA ILE A 146 11.02 4.41 11.09
C ILE A 146 11.54 5.78 10.65
N ARG A 147 12.77 5.85 10.15
CA ARG A 147 13.41 7.04 9.59
C ARG A 147 13.41 6.97 8.07
N VAL A 148 12.76 7.95 7.45
CA VAL A 148 12.60 8.06 6.00
C VAL A 148 13.15 9.38 5.48
N GLU A 149 13.34 9.46 4.18
CA GLU A 149 13.66 10.70 3.48
C GLU A 149 12.90 10.84 2.17
N PRO A 150 12.64 12.08 1.71
CA PRO A 150 12.00 12.31 0.41
C PRO A 150 12.85 11.77 -0.75
N VAL A 151 12.18 11.31 -1.80
CA VAL A 151 12.80 10.94 -3.07
C VAL A 151 12.68 12.13 -4.03
N ALA A 152 13.80 12.84 -4.25
CA ALA A 152 13.84 14.00 -5.12
C ALA A 152 13.39 13.67 -6.56
N GLY A 153 12.71 14.62 -7.22
CA GLY A 153 12.25 14.45 -8.60
C GLY A 153 11.07 13.50 -8.77
N THR A 154 10.36 13.15 -7.68
CA THR A 154 9.15 12.32 -7.76
C THR A 154 7.90 13.12 -7.42
N ALA A 155 6.78 12.77 -8.06
CA ALA A 155 5.45 13.25 -7.66
C ALA A 155 4.97 12.50 -6.40
N HIS A 156 3.98 13.07 -5.72
CA HIS A 156 3.25 12.45 -4.59
C HIS A 156 4.09 12.17 -3.34
N ASP A 157 5.03 13.07 -3.01
CA ASP A 157 5.79 13.05 -1.75
C ASP A 157 6.38 11.69 -1.39
N ARG A 158 6.88 10.96 -2.40
CA ARG A 158 7.42 9.61 -2.18
C ARG A 158 8.59 9.67 -1.22
N ILE A 159 8.59 8.72 -0.31
CA ILE A 159 9.64 8.52 0.69
C ILE A 159 10.37 7.20 0.45
N ARG A 160 11.64 7.15 0.89
CA ARG A 160 12.45 5.93 1.00
C ARG A 160 13.04 5.80 2.40
N LEU A 161 13.44 4.60 2.78
CA LEU A 161 14.11 4.37 4.05
C LEU A 161 15.50 4.98 4.08
N ARG A 162 15.90 5.51 5.23
CA ARG A 162 17.31 5.81 5.51
C ARG A 162 18.08 4.53 5.86
N PRO A 163 19.42 4.50 5.66
CA PRO A 163 20.26 3.47 6.25
C PRO A 163 20.01 3.36 7.76
N HIS A 164 19.87 2.13 8.27
CA HIS A 164 19.46 1.85 9.66
C HIS A 164 18.16 2.57 10.09
N GLY A 165 17.26 2.80 9.12
CA GLY A 165 16.04 3.55 9.34
C GLY A 165 14.95 2.77 10.04
N VAL A 166 15.11 1.48 10.30
CA VAL A 166 14.13 0.65 11.01
C VAL A 166 14.76 0.11 12.29
N ARG A 167 14.08 0.30 13.42
CA ARG A 167 14.48 -0.28 14.71
C ARG A 167 13.27 -0.85 15.45
N TYR A 168 13.41 -2.06 15.97
CA TYR A 168 12.43 -2.76 16.79
C TYR A 168 12.70 -2.56 18.28
N ARG A 169 11.76 -2.93 19.15
CA ARG A 169 11.87 -2.64 20.59
C ARG A 169 12.93 -3.51 21.27
N ASP A 170 13.12 -4.72 20.76
CA ASP A 170 14.18 -5.65 21.14
C ASP A 170 15.59 -5.21 20.68
N GLY A 171 15.69 -4.09 19.96
CA GLY A 171 16.93 -3.57 19.41
C GLY A 171 17.31 -4.17 18.05
N TRP A 172 16.51 -5.09 17.50
CA TRP A 172 16.74 -5.62 16.16
C TRP A 172 16.56 -4.51 15.12
N GLN A 173 17.43 -4.54 14.11
CA GLN A 173 17.38 -3.64 12.96
C GLN A 173 17.82 -4.38 11.68
N PRO A 174 17.14 -4.17 10.54
CA PRO A 174 17.58 -4.75 9.28
C PRO A 174 18.97 -4.25 8.91
N ARG A 175 19.86 -5.17 8.51
CA ARG A 175 21.17 -4.83 7.94
C ARG A 175 20.98 -4.59 6.45
N LEU A 176 20.52 -3.39 6.10
CA LEU A 176 20.42 -2.97 4.71
C LEU A 176 21.81 -2.53 4.27
N THR A 177 22.50 -3.36 3.47
CA THR A 177 23.68 -2.92 2.73
C THR A 177 23.22 -1.84 1.75
N GLY A 178 23.83 -0.65 1.86
CA GLY A 178 23.54 0.50 1.00
C GLY A 178 23.98 0.31 -0.44
#